data_AF-A0A229YJK5-F1
#
_entry.id   AF-A0A229YJK5-F1
#
_cell.length_a   1.000
_cell.length_b   1.000
_cell.length_c   1.000
_cell.angle_alpha   90.00
_cell.angle_beta   90.00
_cell.angle_gamma   90.00
#
_symmetry.space_group_name_H-M   'P 1'
#
loop_
_entity.id
_entity.type
_entity.pdbx_description
1 polymer ?
#
loop_
_entity_poly.entity_id
_entity_poly.type
_entity_poly.pdbx_seq_one_letter_code
_entity_poly.pdbx_strand_id
1 'polypeptide(L)'
;MPSSPTDDVPATPRVISPSPVPSESSSRDDYVGPRTRSAARRQRLVDVSEERSEDVDTDSSRSPTRSRSPAAPARSTRKRRSNPMIPARKPEPSKTNGRISPTDFLSPTSALGKGRWHDISRSPSPLGLIPLHTRYRNFIHRHEIPRKLLHVSIGFLTLHLYSRGVQTHQITPWLLSALVPIAATDIIRLRSETFNKFYIRCVGALMRETEVSGYNGVIWYLLGAYSVLRFFPKDVAVMGVLLLSWCDTAASTFGRLYGRRTFQLRKGKSFAGTLAAWVVGVVTAAAFWGWFVPHVGTFPNDPEGAFMFTGRLNLLPNSIKGLLGWTADSDSSCGVISGPLAVGVMSMVSGIVAAGSEFVDLFSWDDNFTIPVLSGIGLWGFLKVFG
;
A
#
# COMPACT_ATOMS: atom_id res chain seq x y z
N MET A 1 86.97 -70.73 13.89
CA MET A 1 87.01 -69.89 15.11
C MET A 1 86.39 -68.55 14.75
N PRO A 2 85.55 -67.97 15.63
CA PRO A 2 84.06 -67.95 15.63
C PRO A 2 83.52 -66.56 15.15
N SER A 3 82.25 -66.16 15.09
CA SER A 3 80.92 -66.62 15.58
C SER A 3 79.82 -65.74 14.92
N SER A 4 78.68 -66.33 14.61
CA SER A 4 77.33 -65.73 14.48
C SER A 4 76.81 -65.17 15.83
N PRO A 5 75.75 -64.32 15.97
CA PRO A 5 74.36 -64.51 15.47
C PRO A 5 73.73 -63.26 14.80
N THR A 6 72.83 -63.37 13.80
CA THR A 6 71.34 -63.56 13.83
C THR A 6 70.57 -62.39 14.50
N ASP A 7 69.48 -61.81 13.98
CA ASP A 7 68.35 -62.37 13.20
C ASP A 7 67.51 -61.30 12.45
N ASP A 8 66.77 -61.80 11.44
CA ASP A 8 65.44 -61.40 10.91
C ASP A 8 65.22 -60.26 9.85
N VAL A 9 65.49 -60.57 8.56
CA VAL A 9 64.52 -61.00 7.47
C VAL A 9 63.28 -60.07 7.15
N PRO A 10 62.79 -59.89 5.88
CA PRO A 10 63.07 -58.70 5.06
C PRO A 10 61.87 -58.10 4.24
N ALA A 11 62.15 -57.06 3.43
CA ALA A 11 61.56 -56.69 2.11
C ALA A 11 60.05 -56.29 2.02
N THR A 12 59.51 -55.37 1.20
CA THR A 12 59.77 -54.70 -0.10
C THR A 12 58.71 -53.54 -0.26
N PRO A 13 58.41 -52.93 -1.43
CA PRO A 13 59.24 -52.14 -2.34
C PRO A 13 58.65 -50.73 -2.60
N ARG A 14 59.42 -49.80 -3.17
CA ARG A 14 58.89 -48.54 -3.77
C ARG A 14 59.00 -48.60 -5.29
N VAL A 15 57.87 -48.41 -5.97
CA VAL A 15 57.74 -48.40 -7.43
C VAL A 15 57.81 -46.95 -7.93
N ILE A 16 58.69 -46.74 -8.90
CA ILE A 16 58.96 -45.47 -9.59
C ILE A 16 57.98 -45.30 -10.76
N SER A 17 57.52 -44.07 -10.98
CA SER A 17 56.62 -43.69 -12.08
C SER A 17 57.39 -43.41 -13.37
N PRO A 18 56.93 -43.87 -14.55
CA PRO A 18 57.47 -43.40 -15.82
C PRO A 18 56.73 -42.15 -16.32
N SER A 19 57.46 -41.31 -17.07
CA SER A 19 56.96 -40.15 -17.83
C SER A 19 56.84 -40.50 -19.35
N PRO A 20 56.59 -39.56 -20.29
CA PRO A 20 55.41 -39.53 -21.16
C PRO A 20 55.70 -39.81 -22.65
N VAL A 21 54.67 -40.02 -23.50
CA VAL A 21 54.72 -39.87 -24.98
C VAL A 21 53.30 -39.74 -25.59
N PRO A 22 53.13 -39.24 -26.84
CA PRO A 22 52.16 -38.19 -27.18
C PRO A 22 51.13 -38.53 -28.28
N SER A 23 50.19 -37.59 -28.49
CA SER A 23 49.42 -37.24 -29.72
C SER A 23 48.78 -38.34 -30.58
N GLU A 24 47.45 -38.27 -30.75
CA GLU A 24 46.82 -38.30 -32.09
C GLU A 24 45.35 -37.84 -32.07
N SER A 25 44.95 -37.33 -33.23
CA SER A 25 43.72 -36.63 -33.59
C SER A 25 42.56 -37.56 -33.99
N SER A 26 41.36 -36.97 -34.11
CA SER A 26 40.08 -37.52 -34.64
C SER A 26 39.34 -38.43 -33.66
N SER A 27 38.02 -38.39 -33.49
CA SER A 27 36.90 -37.97 -34.34
C SER A 27 35.71 -37.59 -33.45
N ARG A 28 34.84 -36.70 -33.96
CA ARG A 28 33.56 -36.31 -33.37
C ARG A 28 32.66 -37.53 -33.15
N ASP A 29 32.19 -37.71 -31.92
CA ASP A 29 30.88 -38.30 -31.64
C ASP A 29 30.26 -37.51 -30.46
N ASP A 30 29.17 -36.80 -30.75
CA ASP A 30 28.46 -35.95 -29.80
C ASP A 30 27.67 -36.80 -28.79
N TYR A 31 28.26 -37.03 -27.62
CA TYR A 31 27.54 -37.57 -26.46
C TYR A 31 26.70 -36.48 -25.78
N VAL A 32 25.38 -36.51 -25.98
CA VAL A 32 24.43 -35.58 -25.34
C VAL A 32 23.91 -36.19 -24.02
N GLY A 33 24.55 -35.84 -22.91
CA GLY A 33 24.05 -36.15 -21.56
C GLY A 33 22.84 -35.31 -21.14
N PRO A 34 22.09 -35.71 -20.09
CA PRO A 34 20.88 -35.01 -19.66
C PRO A 34 21.18 -33.57 -19.22
N ARG A 35 20.69 -32.58 -19.98
CA ARG A 35 20.83 -31.16 -19.64
C ARG A 35 19.74 -30.73 -18.67
N THR A 36 20.15 -29.99 -17.63
CA THR A 36 19.23 -29.46 -16.62
C THR A 36 18.37 -28.33 -17.19
N ARG A 37 17.16 -28.17 -16.67
CA ARG A 37 16.15 -27.18 -17.12
C ARG A 37 16.64 -25.73 -17.06
N SER A 38 17.64 -25.45 -16.22
CA SER A 38 18.30 -24.14 -16.11
C SER A 38 19.25 -23.84 -17.28
N ALA A 39 19.93 -24.85 -17.83
CA ALA A 39 20.83 -24.67 -18.98
C ALA A 39 20.05 -24.39 -20.28
N ALA A 40 18.95 -25.10 -20.51
CA ALA A 40 18.07 -24.87 -21.67
C ALA A 40 17.41 -23.48 -21.66
N ARG A 41 17.08 -22.97 -20.47
CA ARG A 41 16.50 -21.61 -20.33
C ARG A 41 17.51 -20.51 -20.65
N ARG A 42 18.81 -20.74 -20.38
CA ARG A 42 19.87 -19.77 -20.65
C ARG A 42 20.14 -19.63 -22.14
N GLN A 43 20.07 -20.73 -22.91
CA GLN A 43 20.22 -20.70 -24.38
C GLN A 43 19.03 -20.02 -25.07
N ARG A 44 17.79 -20.27 -24.62
CA ARG A 44 16.61 -19.53 -25.13
C ARG A 44 16.63 -18.02 -24.88
N LEU A 45 17.40 -17.55 -23.90
CA LEU A 45 17.57 -16.12 -23.64
C LEU A 45 18.65 -15.50 -24.54
N VAL A 46 19.54 -16.31 -25.10
CA VAL A 46 20.57 -15.87 -26.06
C VAL A 46 19.98 -15.81 -27.47
N ASP A 47 19.20 -16.81 -27.88
CA ASP A 47 18.54 -16.83 -29.22
C ASP A 47 17.55 -15.70 -29.46
N VAL A 48 16.89 -15.19 -28.41
CA VAL A 48 15.87 -14.13 -28.55
C VAL A 48 16.49 -12.74 -28.75
N SER A 49 17.81 -12.61 -28.64
CA SER A 49 18.50 -11.31 -28.83
C SER A 49 19.03 -11.08 -30.26
N GLU A 50 18.93 -12.05 -31.17
CA GLU A 50 19.53 -11.97 -32.51
C GLU A 50 18.53 -11.97 -33.69
N GLU A 51 17.22 -11.81 -33.48
CA GLU A 51 16.29 -11.61 -34.59
C GLU A 51 15.83 -10.15 -34.77
N ARG A 52 16.25 -9.59 -35.92
CA ARG A 52 15.68 -8.49 -36.71
C ARG A 52 16.38 -7.14 -36.66
N SER A 53 17.14 -6.81 -37.72
CA SER A 53 16.76 -5.85 -38.79
C SER A 53 17.94 -5.64 -39.77
N GLU A 54 17.86 -6.20 -40.98
CA GLU A 54 18.65 -5.74 -42.15
C GLU A 54 17.70 -4.99 -43.08
N ASP A 55 18.05 -3.75 -43.46
CA ASP A 55 17.72 -3.09 -44.75
C ASP A 55 18.53 -1.76 -44.91
N VAL A 56 19.62 -1.87 -45.69
CA VAL A 56 20.25 -1.00 -46.73
C VAL A 56 20.31 0.56 -46.63
N ASP A 57 21.56 1.03 -46.47
CA ASP A 57 22.36 2.15 -47.04
C ASP A 57 21.83 3.58 -47.31
N THR A 58 22.52 4.60 -46.76
CA THR A 58 23.53 5.41 -47.51
C THR A 58 24.31 6.43 -46.63
N ASP A 59 25.64 6.33 -46.75
CA ASP A 59 26.69 7.37 -46.76
C ASP A 59 26.86 8.42 -45.63
N SER A 60 27.95 8.28 -44.86
CA SER A 60 29.17 9.11 -44.99
C SER A 60 29.94 9.37 -43.68
N SER A 61 31.17 8.86 -43.68
CA SER A 61 32.40 9.50 -43.15
C SER A 61 32.76 9.46 -41.63
N ARG A 62 33.92 8.80 -41.41
CA ARG A 62 35.04 9.12 -40.48
C ARG A 62 35.14 8.45 -39.09
N SER A 63 35.79 7.27 -39.11
CA SER A 63 37.03 6.85 -38.39
C SER A 63 37.16 6.80 -36.84
N PRO A 64 38.04 5.90 -36.30
CA PRO A 64 37.78 5.12 -35.07
C PRO A 64 38.90 5.17 -33.99
N THR A 65 38.80 4.28 -32.98
CA THR A 65 39.81 3.79 -32.00
C THR A 65 39.90 4.56 -30.66
N ARG A 66 40.22 4.00 -29.48
CA ARG A 66 40.97 2.78 -29.09
C ARG A 66 40.79 2.50 -27.57
N SER A 67 40.54 1.23 -27.23
CA SER A 67 41.18 0.38 -26.18
C SER A 67 41.51 0.89 -24.75
N ARG A 68 41.09 0.13 -23.71
CA ARG A 68 41.91 -0.69 -22.77
C ARG A 68 41.27 -0.81 -21.36
N SER A 69 40.86 -2.03 -21.01
CA SER A 69 40.84 -2.57 -19.62
C SER A 69 42.29 -2.97 -19.23
N PRO A 70 42.63 -3.53 -18.03
CA PRO A 70 41.80 -3.88 -16.85
C PRO A 70 42.46 -3.59 -15.46
N ALA A 71 41.73 -3.79 -14.35
CA ALA A 71 42.20 -4.51 -13.14
C ALA A 71 41.22 -4.38 -11.95
N ALA A 72 40.70 -5.53 -11.49
CA ALA A 72 40.30 -5.76 -10.09
C ALA A 72 41.55 -6.35 -9.36
N PRO A 73 41.64 -6.45 -8.00
CA PRO A 73 40.59 -6.97 -7.11
C PRO A 73 40.56 -6.39 -5.68
N ALA A 74 39.44 -6.56 -4.96
CA ALA A 74 39.43 -7.07 -3.58
C ALA A 74 37.99 -7.27 -3.08
N ARG A 75 37.82 -8.40 -2.40
CA ARG A 75 36.57 -9.08 -2.08
C ARG A 75 36.40 -9.02 -0.56
N SER A 76 35.26 -8.50 -0.08
CA SER A 76 34.85 -8.62 1.33
C SER A 76 33.44 -9.21 1.38
N THR A 77 33.38 -10.54 1.33
CA THR A 77 32.18 -11.33 1.55
C THR A 77 31.97 -11.55 3.05
N ARG A 78 30.98 -10.88 3.64
CA ARG A 78 30.55 -11.10 5.02
C ARG A 78 29.68 -12.37 5.09
N LYS A 79 30.22 -13.44 5.66
CA LYS A 79 29.55 -14.75 5.86
C LYS A 79 28.38 -14.62 6.85
N ARG A 80 27.19 -15.08 6.44
CA ARG A 80 26.03 -15.37 7.32
C ARG A 80 26.35 -16.65 8.12
N ARG A 81 26.28 -16.58 9.45
CA ARG A 81 26.32 -17.75 10.34
C ARG A 81 24.95 -18.44 10.31
N SER A 82 24.93 -19.74 10.02
CA SER A 82 23.78 -20.64 10.19
C SER A 82 24.01 -21.47 11.45
N ASN A 83 23.06 -21.45 12.40
CA ASN A 83 23.06 -22.34 13.56
C ASN A 83 22.41 -23.71 13.23
N PRO A 84 22.75 -24.78 13.97
CA PRO A 84 22.55 -26.16 13.55
C PRO A 84 21.27 -26.83 14.10
N MET A 85 20.79 -27.78 13.29
CA MET A 85 20.11 -29.05 13.59
C MET A 85 19.41 -29.27 14.95
N ILE A 86 18.08 -29.49 14.90
CA ILE A 86 17.28 -30.20 15.91
C ILE A 86 16.87 -31.56 15.31
N PRO A 87 17.11 -32.72 15.96
CA PRO A 87 16.78 -34.03 15.40
C PRO A 87 15.29 -34.38 15.50
N ALA A 88 14.78 -35.04 14.46
CA ALA A 88 13.43 -35.59 14.37
C ALA A 88 13.22 -36.80 15.31
N ARG A 89 12.07 -36.83 16.00
CA ARG A 89 11.62 -37.92 16.87
C ARG A 89 10.98 -39.03 16.01
N LYS A 90 11.45 -40.27 16.12
CA LYS A 90 10.85 -41.47 15.50
C LYS A 90 9.69 -42.01 16.36
N PRO A 91 8.67 -42.68 15.77
CA PRO A 91 7.51 -43.23 16.47
C PRO A 91 7.83 -44.55 17.20
N GLU A 92 7.17 -44.77 18.34
CA GLU A 92 7.24 -46.01 19.13
C GLU A 92 6.43 -47.17 18.52
N PRO A 93 6.85 -48.44 18.70
CA PRO A 93 6.14 -49.61 18.20
C PRO A 93 5.06 -50.12 19.16
N SER A 94 3.92 -50.51 18.58
CA SER A 94 2.79 -51.19 19.21
C SER A 94 3.12 -52.62 19.65
N LYS A 95 2.61 -53.01 20.82
CA LYS A 95 2.60 -54.39 21.34
C LYS A 95 1.61 -55.27 20.56
N THR A 96 2.05 -56.49 20.26
CA THR A 96 1.33 -57.60 19.60
C THR A 96 0.49 -58.40 20.60
N ASN A 97 -0.67 -58.93 20.16
CA ASN A 97 -0.99 -60.37 20.13
C ASN A 97 -2.47 -60.63 19.75
N GLY A 98 -2.72 -61.54 18.80
CA GLY A 98 -3.88 -62.43 18.85
C GLY A 98 -4.80 -62.56 17.61
N ARG A 99 -4.51 -63.61 16.81
CA ARG A 99 -5.44 -64.57 16.16
C ARG A 99 -6.16 -64.23 14.83
N ILE A 100 -6.21 -65.25 13.96
CA ILE A 100 -6.58 -65.29 12.54
C ILE A 100 -8.01 -65.85 12.36
N SER A 101 -8.69 -65.46 11.25
CA SER A 101 -9.57 -66.25 10.31
C SER A 101 -10.91 -65.52 9.97
N PRO A 102 -11.67 -65.89 8.91
CA PRO A 102 -11.88 -65.03 7.73
C PRO A 102 -13.36 -64.69 7.41
N THR A 103 -13.55 -63.76 6.47
CA THR A 103 -14.76 -63.38 5.69
C THR A 103 -16.10 -64.05 6.00
N ASP A 104 -17.11 -63.23 6.37
CA ASP A 104 -18.52 -63.54 6.10
C ASP A 104 -19.43 -62.29 6.03
N PHE A 105 -20.57 -62.46 5.37
CA PHE A 105 -21.45 -61.50 4.68
C PHE A 105 -22.35 -60.52 5.52
N LEU A 106 -22.76 -59.40 4.88
CA LEU A 106 -24.04 -58.62 5.01
C LEU A 106 -24.34 -57.69 6.24
N SER A 107 -24.26 -56.36 6.00
CA SER A 107 -25.10 -55.16 6.40
C SER A 107 -26.07 -55.16 7.61
N PRO A 108 -26.47 -54.02 8.26
CA PRO A 108 -26.75 -52.70 7.65
C PRO A 108 -26.51 -51.38 8.46
N THR A 109 -26.63 -50.28 7.71
CA THR A 109 -26.91 -48.87 8.04
C THR A 109 -27.22 -48.45 9.50
N SER A 110 -26.46 -47.46 10.02
CA SER A 110 -26.98 -46.18 10.55
C SER A 110 -25.88 -45.33 11.21
N ALA A 111 -25.33 -44.36 10.47
CA ALA A 111 -24.75 -43.14 11.04
C ALA A 111 -25.14 -41.95 10.15
N LEU A 112 -26.43 -41.62 10.22
CA LEU A 112 -27.00 -40.37 9.75
C LEU A 112 -26.47 -39.24 10.64
N GLY A 113 -25.65 -38.34 10.09
CA GLY A 113 -25.12 -37.24 10.89
C GLY A 113 -24.03 -36.39 10.25
N LYS A 114 -24.24 -35.92 9.01
CA LYS A 114 -23.78 -34.60 8.54
C LYS A 114 -24.22 -34.41 7.09
N GLY A 115 -25.27 -33.61 6.94
CA GLY A 115 -25.80 -33.18 5.67
C GLY A 115 -24.71 -32.51 4.83
N ARG A 116 -24.31 -33.24 3.79
CA ARG A 116 -23.58 -32.78 2.62
C ARG A 116 -24.52 -31.93 1.77
N TRP A 117 -24.85 -30.74 2.26
CA TRP A 117 -25.60 -29.72 1.53
C TRP A 117 -24.63 -28.63 1.11
N HIS A 118 -24.19 -28.75 -0.14
CA HIS A 118 -23.65 -27.70 -1.00
C HIS A 118 -22.69 -26.70 -0.33
N ASP A 119 -21.42 -27.07 -0.33
CA ASP A 119 -20.36 -26.13 -0.66
C ASP A 119 -20.73 -25.44 -1.98
N ILE A 120 -21.36 -24.27 -1.89
CA ILE A 120 -21.39 -23.29 -2.99
C ILE A 120 -19.99 -22.68 -3.04
N SER A 121 -19.05 -23.55 -3.44
CA SER A 121 -17.84 -23.22 -4.16
C SER A 121 -18.29 -22.41 -5.36
N ARG A 122 -18.30 -21.09 -5.19
CA ARG A 122 -18.25 -20.18 -6.34
C ARG A 122 -16.94 -20.53 -7.01
N SER A 123 -17.06 -21.24 -8.13
CA SER A 123 -15.96 -21.56 -9.00
C SER A 123 -15.11 -20.29 -9.19
N PRO A 124 -13.81 -20.30 -8.84
CA PRO A 124 -12.88 -19.48 -9.61
C PRO A 124 -13.09 -19.95 -11.06
N SER A 125 -13.16 -19.02 -12.00
CA SER A 125 -13.42 -19.26 -13.42
C SER A 125 -12.84 -20.61 -13.88
N PRO A 126 -13.63 -21.45 -14.59
CA PRO A 126 -13.32 -22.88 -14.83
C PRO A 126 -12.04 -23.11 -15.64
N LEU A 127 -11.36 -22.05 -16.05
CA LEU A 127 -10.07 -22.05 -16.69
C LEU A 127 -9.16 -21.06 -15.96
N GLY A 128 -8.47 -21.51 -14.92
CA GLY A 128 -7.32 -20.80 -14.34
C GLY A 128 -6.14 -20.69 -15.32
N LEU A 129 -6.39 -20.36 -16.60
CA LEU A 129 -5.42 -20.39 -17.70
C LEU A 129 -4.68 -19.07 -17.90
N ILE A 130 -5.12 -17.96 -17.30
CA ILE A 130 -4.46 -16.66 -17.49
C ILE A 130 -3.95 -16.14 -16.13
N PRO A 131 -2.62 -16.22 -15.86
CA PRO A 131 -2.00 -15.77 -14.60
C PRO A 131 -2.29 -14.31 -14.23
N LEU A 132 -2.76 -13.51 -15.20
CA LEU A 132 -3.09 -12.10 -15.03
C LEU A 132 -4.25 -11.89 -14.05
N HIS A 133 -5.29 -12.73 -14.04
CA HIS A 133 -6.44 -12.53 -13.14
C HIS A 133 -6.08 -12.71 -11.66
N THR A 134 -5.21 -13.67 -11.34
CA THR A 134 -4.71 -13.86 -9.98
C THR A 134 -3.81 -12.71 -9.55
N ARG A 135 -2.93 -12.23 -10.46
CA ARG A 135 -2.08 -11.06 -10.19
C ARG A 135 -2.92 -9.79 -10.01
N TYR A 136 -3.96 -9.60 -10.82
CA TYR A 136 -4.86 -8.46 -10.74
C TYR A 136 -5.66 -8.47 -9.44
N ARG A 137 -6.24 -9.62 -9.04
CA ARG A 137 -6.91 -9.77 -7.75
C ARG A 137 -5.96 -9.47 -6.58
N ASN A 138 -4.76 -10.05 -6.60
CA ASN A 138 -3.76 -9.78 -5.56
C ASN A 138 -3.33 -8.31 -5.54
N PHE A 139 -3.25 -7.65 -6.70
CA PHE A 139 -2.95 -6.22 -6.81
C PHE A 139 -4.08 -5.35 -6.25
N ILE A 140 -5.34 -5.65 -6.59
CA ILE A 140 -6.53 -4.97 -6.09
C ILE A 140 -6.60 -5.06 -4.56
N HIS A 141 -6.46 -6.27 -4.02
CA HIS A 141 -6.48 -6.47 -2.57
C HIS A 141 -5.30 -5.79 -1.89
N ARG A 142 -4.08 -5.93 -2.44
CA ARG A 142 -2.88 -5.31 -1.88
C ARG A 142 -2.94 -3.78 -1.86
N HIS A 143 -3.59 -3.16 -2.85
CA HIS A 143 -3.70 -1.70 -2.94
C HIS A 143 -5.03 -1.17 -2.40
N GLU A 144 -5.90 -2.03 -1.85
CA GLU A 144 -7.22 -1.66 -1.31
C GLU A 144 -8.04 -0.81 -2.30
N ILE A 145 -7.97 -1.14 -3.60
CA ILE A 145 -8.50 -0.29 -4.68
C ILE A 145 -10.01 0.00 -4.52
N PRO A 146 -10.89 -0.98 -4.23
CA PRO A 146 -12.32 -0.72 -4.14
C PRO A 146 -12.67 0.29 -3.03
N ARG A 147 -12.03 0.15 -1.86
CA ARG A 147 -12.17 1.10 -0.75
C ARG A 147 -11.72 2.49 -1.16
N LYS A 148 -10.56 2.61 -1.83
CA LYS A 148 -10.04 3.90 -2.27
C LYS A 148 -10.93 4.56 -3.31
N LEU A 149 -11.48 3.78 -4.24
CA LEU A 149 -12.42 4.30 -5.23
C LEU A 149 -13.68 4.86 -4.55
N LEU A 150 -14.22 4.14 -3.57
CA LEU A 150 -15.32 4.64 -2.74
C LEU A 150 -14.91 5.92 -2.00
N HIS A 151 -13.70 5.94 -1.43
CA HIS A 151 -13.21 7.10 -0.69
C HIS A 151 -13.07 8.34 -1.58
N VAL A 152 -12.47 8.19 -2.78
CA VAL A 152 -12.31 9.25 -3.79
C VAL A 152 -13.65 9.71 -4.35
N SER A 153 -14.59 8.79 -4.59
CA SER A 153 -15.90 9.13 -5.17
C SER A 153 -16.72 10.03 -4.25
N ILE A 154 -16.56 9.91 -2.93
CA ILE A 154 -17.26 10.77 -1.98
C ILE A 154 -16.78 12.23 -2.10
N GLY A 155 -15.49 12.47 -2.41
CA GLY A 155 -15.01 13.82 -2.69
C GLY A 155 -15.66 14.45 -3.93
N PHE A 156 -15.90 13.67 -4.98
CA PHE A 156 -16.67 14.15 -6.13
C PHE A 156 -18.15 14.34 -5.80
N LEU A 157 -18.73 13.47 -4.97
CA LEU A 157 -20.11 13.61 -4.50
C LEU A 157 -20.28 14.89 -3.66
N THR A 158 -19.33 15.23 -2.80
CA THR A 158 -19.42 16.47 -2.01
C THR A 158 -19.34 17.71 -2.89
N LEU A 159 -18.46 17.74 -3.91
CA LEU A 159 -18.44 18.82 -4.89
C LEU A 159 -19.75 18.90 -5.67
N HIS A 160 -20.32 17.77 -6.07
CA HIS A 160 -21.60 17.73 -6.76
C HIS A 160 -22.72 18.32 -5.88
N LEU A 161 -22.83 17.89 -4.61
CA LEU A 161 -23.82 18.43 -3.67
C LEU A 161 -23.61 19.93 -3.41
N TYR A 162 -22.36 20.38 -3.32
CA TYR A 162 -22.03 21.79 -3.20
C TYR A 162 -22.50 22.60 -4.42
N SER A 163 -22.25 22.10 -5.64
CA SER A 163 -22.68 22.76 -6.89
C SER A 163 -24.20 22.87 -7.04
N ARG A 164 -24.94 21.99 -6.35
CA ARG A 164 -26.42 22.00 -6.30
C ARG A 164 -26.96 22.94 -5.22
N GLY A 165 -26.10 23.61 -4.45
CA GLY A 165 -26.51 24.50 -3.37
C GLY A 165 -27.11 23.78 -2.16
N VAL A 166 -26.86 22.47 -2.01
CA VAL A 166 -27.33 21.71 -0.86
C VAL A 166 -26.54 22.15 0.38
N GLN A 167 -27.26 22.52 1.43
CA GLN A 167 -26.64 22.98 2.66
C GLN A 167 -26.15 21.84 3.54
N THR A 168 -25.12 22.11 4.34
CA THR A 168 -24.54 21.13 5.27
C THR A 168 -25.59 20.59 6.25
N HIS A 169 -26.47 21.45 6.77
CA HIS A 169 -27.53 21.07 7.71
C HIS A 169 -28.52 20.06 7.13
N GLN A 170 -28.74 20.06 5.81
CA GLN A 170 -29.66 19.13 5.14
C GLN A 170 -29.04 17.74 4.99
N ILE A 171 -27.70 17.67 4.89
CA ILE A 171 -26.95 16.42 4.69
C ILE A 171 -26.75 15.69 6.03
N THR A 172 -26.54 16.43 7.11
CA THR A 172 -26.32 15.91 8.47
C THR A 172 -27.35 14.86 8.93
N PRO A 173 -28.68 15.02 8.77
CA PRO A 173 -29.65 14.00 9.16
C PRO A 173 -29.55 12.73 8.31
N TRP A 174 -29.21 12.82 7.02
CA TRP A 174 -28.99 11.65 6.15
C TRP A 174 -27.75 10.86 6.58
N LEU A 175 -26.67 11.57 6.95
CA LEU A 175 -25.47 10.93 7.50
C LEU A 175 -25.77 10.20 8.80
N LEU A 176 -26.53 10.82 9.71
CA LEU A 176 -26.93 10.18 10.97
C LEU A 176 -27.86 8.99 10.73
N SER A 177 -28.83 9.14 9.82
CA SER A 177 -29.75 8.08 9.41
C SER A 177 -29.04 6.89 8.77
N ALA A 178 -27.91 7.10 8.09
CA ALA A 178 -27.04 6.02 7.61
C ALA A 178 -26.13 5.44 8.72
N LEU A 179 -25.60 6.29 9.60
CA LEU A 179 -24.69 5.90 10.68
C LEU A 179 -25.33 4.91 11.66
N VAL A 180 -26.56 5.19 12.11
CA VAL A 180 -27.28 4.35 13.10
C VAL A 180 -27.45 2.89 12.62
N PRO A 181 -28.04 2.60 11.45
CA PRO A 181 -28.20 1.23 10.98
C PRO A 181 -26.86 0.57 10.62
N ILE A 182 -25.89 1.31 10.10
CA ILE A 182 -24.55 0.75 9.81
C ILE A 182 -23.84 0.33 11.10
N ALA A 183 -23.86 1.19 12.13
CA ALA A 183 -23.28 0.88 13.43
C ALA A 183 -24.02 -0.28 14.12
N ALA A 184 -25.36 -0.32 14.05
CA ALA A 184 -26.14 -1.43 14.57
C ALA A 184 -25.79 -2.76 13.86
N THR A 185 -25.66 -2.72 12.54
CA THR A 185 -25.25 -3.88 11.74
C THR A 185 -23.85 -4.36 12.11
N ASP A 186 -22.92 -3.44 12.40
CA ASP A 186 -21.55 -3.78 12.80
C ASP A 186 -21.51 -4.42 14.20
N ILE A 187 -22.36 -3.97 15.14
CA ILE A 187 -22.50 -4.62 16.46
C ILE A 187 -23.05 -6.04 16.30
N ILE A 188 -24.06 -6.26 15.46
CA ILE A 188 -24.62 -7.58 15.18
C ILE A 188 -23.55 -8.49 14.56
N ARG A 189 -22.74 -7.95 13.65
CA ARG A 189 -21.62 -8.62 13.01
C ARG A 189 -20.56 -9.09 13.98
N LEU A 190 -20.21 -8.27 14.98
CA LEU A 190 -19.23 -8.64 16.00
C LEU A 190 -19.78 -9.67 17.00
N ARG A 191 -21.11 -9.79 17.15
CA ARG A 191 -21.74 -10.76 18.05
C ARG A 191 -22.01 -12.12 17.42
N SER A 192 -22.21 -12.20 16.09
CA SER A 192 -22.57 -13.42 15.39
C SER A 192 -21.57 -13.78 14.30
N GLU A 193 -20.87 -14.91 14.45
CA GLU A 193 -19.93 -15.40 13.44
C GLU A 193 -20.62 -15.76 12.11
N THR A 194 -21.86 -16.27 12.16
CA THR A 194 -22.64 -16.61 10.97
C THR A 194 -22.97 -15.36 10.17
N PHE A 195 -23.41 -14.30 10.86
CA PHE A 195 -23.66 -13.01 10.22
C PHE A 195 -22.37 -12.37 9.72
N ASN A 196 -21.26 -12.48 10.46
CA ASN A 196 -19.96 -11.98 10.00
C ASN A 196 -19.51 -12.63 8.69
N LYS A 197 -19.64 -13.96 8.57
CA LYS A 197 -19.32 -14.68 7.32
C LYS A 197 -20.20 -14.22 6.15
N PHE A 198 -21.50 -14.00 6.39
CA PHE A 198 -22.41 -13.46 5.38
C PHE A 198 -22.03 -12.03 4.99
N TYR A 199 -21.77 -11.17 5.97
CA TYR A 199 -21.39 -9.78 5.77
C TYR A 199 -20.09 -9.66 4.96
N ILE A 200 -19.05 -10.44 5.32
CA ILE A 200 -17.77 -10.48 4.60
C ILE A 200 -17.98 -10.95 3.15
N ARG A 201 -18.93 -11.85 2.90
CA ARG A 201 -19.23 -12.31 1.53
C ARG A 201 -19.86 -11.21 0.67
N CYS A 202 -20.58 -10.27 1.26
CA CYS A 202 -21.22 -9.16 0.56
C CYS A 202 -20.31 -7.92 0.47
N VAL A 203 -19.67 -7.53 1.57
CA VAL A 203 -18.97 -6.24 1.73
C VAL A 203 -17.44 -6.40 1.81
N GLY A 204 -16.92 -7.63 1.85
CA GLY A 204 -15.49 -7.91 2.08
C GLY A 204 -14.53 -7.30 1.06
N ALA A 205 -15.00 -6.94 -0.14
CA ALA A 205 -14.17 -6.22 -1.11
C ALA A 205 -13.81 -4.78 -0.69
N LEU A 206 -14.64 -4.16 0.15
CA LEU A 206 -14.44 -2.80 0.68
C LEU A 206 -13.75 -2.79 2.05
N MET A 207 -13.74 -3.93 2.74
CA MET A 207 -13.30 -4.05 4.12
C MET A 207 -11.80 -4.34 4.24
N ARG A 208 -11.12 -3.74 5.23
CA ARG A 208 -9.73 -4.06 5.58
C ARG A 208 -9.67 -5.35 6.42
N GLU A 209 -8.51 -6.02 6.41
CA GLU A 209 -8.31 -7.26 7.18
C GLU A 209 -8.50 -7.06 8.69
N THR A 210 -8.08 -5.90 9.21
CA THR A 210 -8.23 -5.53 10.63
C THR A 210 -9.69 -5.31 11.04
N GLU A 211 -10.57 -4.99 10.09
CA GLU A 211 -12.00 -4.74 10.32
C GLU A 211 -12.79 -6.05 10.39
N VAL A 212 -12.20 -7.21 10.11
CA VAL A 212 -12.88 -8.52 10.22
C VAL A 212 -13.24 -8.84 11.66
N SER A 213 -12.33 -8.50 12.58
CA SER A 213 -12.48 -8.68 14.02
C SER A 213 -12.66 -7.37 14.78
N GLY A 214 -12.54 -6.22 14.11
CA GLY A 214 -12.70 -4.89 14.67
C GLY A 214 -13.89 -4.13 14.07
N TYR A 215 -14.08 -2.88 14.49
CA TYR A 215 -15.12 -2.00 13.96
C TYR A 215 -14.85 -1.62 12.50
N ASN A 216 -15.91 -1.44 11.72
CA ASN A 216 -15.82 -1.04 10.31
C ASN A 216 -15.41 0.44 10.18
N GLY A 217 -14.42 0.74 9.32
CA GLY A 217 -13.95 2.08 9.03
C GLY A 217 -15.01 3.05 8.49
N VAL A 218 -16.11 2.54 7.92
CA VAL A 218 -17.24 3.37 7.45
C VAL A 218 -17.92 4.11 8.62
N ILE A 219 -17.95 3.54 9.82
CA ILE A 219 -18.53 4.19 11.00
C ILE A 219 -17.72 5.45 11.34
N TRP A 220 -16.39 5.32 11.39
CA TRP A 220 -15.48 6.43 11.63
C TRP A 220 -15.55 7.49 10.53
N TYR A 221 -15.69 7.07 9.28
CA TYR A 221 -15.89 7.97 8.14
C TYR A 221 -17.16 8.81 8.29
N LEU A 222 -18.30 8.16 8.55
CA LEU A 222 -19.59 8.85 8.71
C LEU A 222 -19.58 9.76 9.93
N LEU A 223 -18.95 9.33 11.03
CA LEU A 223 -18.80 10.15 12.22
C LEU A 223 -17.92 11.38 11.96
N GLY A 224 -16.81 11.22 11.23
CA GLY A 224 -15.91 12.31 10.84
C GLY A 224 -16.61 13.33 9.93
N ALA A 225 -17.28 12.85 8.88
CA ALA A 225 -18.06 13.69 7.97
C ALA A 225 -19.21 14.43 8.69
N TYR A 226 -19.94 13.73 9.56
CA TYR A 226 -20.97 14.34 10.40
C TYR A 226 -20.40 15.46 11.28
N SER A 227 -19.28 15.18 11.97
CA SER A 227 -18.66 16.13 12.89
C SER A 227 -18.23 17.39 12.15
N VAL A 228 -17.58 17.22 11.00
CA VAL A 228 -17.07 18.36 10.23
C VAL A 228 -18.19 19.20 9.62
N LEU A 229 -19.21 18.56 9.04
CA LEU A 229 -20.37 19.27 8.46
C LEU A 229 -21.26 19.94 9.51
N ARG A 230 -21.26 19.44 10.75
CA ARG A 230 -22.08 19.99 11.83
C ARG A 230 -21.41 21.17 12.54
N PHE A 231 -20.10 21.11 12.76
CA PHE A 231 -19.40 22.07 13.62
C PHE A 231 -18.61 23.15 12.86
N PHE A 232 -18.28 22.95 11.58
CA PHE A 232 -17.52 23.93 10.80
C PHE A 232 -18.37 24.67 9.76
N PRO A 233 -17.95 25.89 9.35
CA PRO A 233 -18.54 26.60 8.22
C PRO A 233 -18.51 25.77 6.93
N LYS A 234 -19.40 26.09 5.99
CA LYS A 234 -19.64 25.28 4.77
C LYS A 234 -18.36 25.05 3.96
N ASP A 235 -17.55 26.09 3.75
CA ASP A 235 -16.30 25.99 2.98
C ASP A 235 -15.23 25.13 3.66
N VAL A 236 -14.99 25.36 4.95
CA VAL A 236 -14.04 24.55 5.76
C VAL A 236 -14.52 23.11 5.86
N ALA A 237 -15.82 22.90 6.01
CA ALA A 237 -16.39 21.57 6.16
C ALA A 237 -16.25 20.74 4.88
N VAL A 238 -16.55 21.34 3.72
CA VAL A 238 -16.35 20.68 2.42
C VAL A 238 -14.87 20.39 2.21
N MET A 239 -13.98 21.33 2.52
CA MET A 239 -12.54 21.10 2.44
C MET A 239 -12.06 19.96 3.35
N GLY A 240 -12.55 19.86 4.59
CA GLY A 240 -12.21 18.74 5.47
C GLY A 240 -12.58 17.37 4.88
N VAL A 241 -13.75 17.27 4.22
CA VAL A 241 -14.17 16.03 3.54
C VAL A 241 -13.34 15.76 2.28
N LEU A 242 -12.97 16.79 1.51
CA LEU A 242 -12.10 16.64 0.34
C LEU A 242 -10.68 16.21 0.73
N LEU A 243 -10.14 16.77 1.81
CA LEU A 243 -8.83 16.36 2.32
C LEU A 243 -8.86 14.92 2.82
N LEU A 244 -9.91 14.52 3.55
CA LEU A 244 -10.11 13.11 3.88
C LEU A 244 -10.15 12.26 2.62
N SER A 245 -10.95 12.61 1.61
CA SER A 245 -11.15 11.82 0.40
C SER A 245 -9.89 11.69 -0.46
N TRP A 246 -9.28 12.81 -0.84
CA TRP A 246 -8.20 12.82 -1.82
C TRP A 246 -6.81 12.76 -1.20
N CYS A 247 -6.60 13.38 -0.03
CA CYS A 247 -5.28 13.35 0.62
C CYS A 247 -5.01 12.00 1.30
N ASP A 248 -5.99 11.37 1.96
CA ASP A 248 -5.80 10.02 2.54
C ASP A 248 -5.52 8.96 1.45
N THR A 249 -6.24 9.04 0.34
CA THR A 249 -6.04 8.11 -0.78
C THR A 249 -4.69 8.32 -1.43
N ALA A 250 -4.22 9.57 -1.57
CA ALA A 250 -2.87 9.88 -2.02
C ALA A 250 -1.81 9.38 -1.03
N ALA A 251 -1.93 9.73 0.25
CA ALA A 251 -0.99 9.37 1.31
C ALA A 251 -0.80 7.85 1.39
N SER A 252 -1.91 7.10 1.43
CA SER A 252 -1.87 5.66 1.54
C SER A 252 -1.45 4.95 0.24
N THR A 253 -1.62 5.59 -0.93
CA THR A 253 -1.18 5.04 -2.22
C THR A 253 0.32 5.25 -2.42
N PHE A 254 0.78 6.48 -2.31
CA PHE A 254 2.20 6.82 -2.45
C PHE A 254 3.04 6.30 -1.27
N GLY A 255 2.46 6.21 -0.07
CA GLY A 255 3.10 5.61 1.09
C GLY A 255 3.34 4.11 0.94
N ARG A 256 2.40 3.36 0.35
CA ARG A 256 2.60 1.92 0.06
C ARG A 256 3.56 1.68 -1.11
N LEU A 257 3.53 2.54 -2.13
CA LEU A 257 4.35 2.40 -3.34
C LEU A 257 5.81 2.82 -3.11
N TYR A 258 6.02 3.98 -2.48
CA TYR A 258 7.34 4.59 -2.32
C TYR A 258 7.85 4.63 -0.87
N GLY A 259 7.02 4.30 0.13
CA GLY A 259 7.42 4.39 1.54
C GLY A 259 8.59 3.50 1.96
N ARG A 260 8.97 2.51 1.15
CA ARG A 260 10.21 1.72 1.35
C ARG A 260 11.48 2.43 0.87
N ARG A 261 11.34 3.41 -0.03
CA ARG A 261 12.46 4.16 -0.65
C ARG A 261 12.74 5.47 0.09
N THR A 262 11.76 6.00 0.80
CA THR A 262 11.88 7.20 1.64
C THR A 262 12.07 6.85 3.12
N PHE A 263 12.57 7.81 3.90
CA PHE A 263 12.62 7.68 5.36
C PHE A 263 11.21 7.57 5.96
N GLN A 264 11.09 6.75 7.00
CA GLN A 264 9.87 6.61 7.78
C GLN A 264 9.90 7.69 8.87
N LEU A 265 8.91 8.59 8.87
CA LEU A 265 8.80 9.58 9.95
C LEU A 265 8.34 8.90 11.24
N ARG A 266 7.44 7.91 11.11
CA ARG A 266 6.86 7.16 12.23
C ARG A 266 6.61 5.73 11.80
N LYS A 267 6.43 4.81 12.76
CA LYS A 267 5.98 3.45 12.49
C LYS A 267 4.68 3.51 11.68
N GLY A 268 4.72 3.04 10.43
CA GLY A 268 3.56 3.00 9.52
C GLY A 268 3.33 4.24 8.66
N LYS A 269 3.98 5.39 8.94
CA LYS A 269 3.84 6.63 8.14
C LYS A 269 5.16 7.01 7.47
N SER A 270 5.10 7.26 6.17
CA SER A 270 6.29 7.47 5.32
C SER A 270 6.33 8.89 4.79
N PHE A 271 7.55 9.43 4.59
CA PHE A 271 7.70 10.77 4.02
C PHE A 271 7.02 10.90 2.65
N ALA A 272 7.09 9.87 1.81
CA ALA A 272 6.41 9.88 0.51
C ALA A 272 4.88 10.01 0.63
N GLY A 273 4.28 9.40 1.66
CA GLY A 273 2.84 9.52 1.93
C GLY A 273 2.47 10.94 2.37
N THR A 274 3.20 11.48 3.34
CA THR A 274 2.98 12.83 3.87
C THR A 274 3.24 13.92 2.83
N LEU A 275 4.26 13.76 1.98
CA LEU A 275 4.52 14.67 0.86
C LEU A 275 3.38 14.59 -0.18
N ALA A 276 2.88 13.39 -0.48
CA ALA A 276 1.73 13.24 -1.38
C ALA A 276 0.46 13.88 -0.80
N ALA A 277 0.21 13.72 0.50
CA ALA A 277 -0.88 14.40 1.21
C ALA A 277 -0.74 15.92 1.12
N TRP A 278 0.47 16.44 1.32
CA TRP A 278 0.76 17.87 1.20
C TRP A 278 0.47 18.38 -0.22
N VAL A 279 1.05 17.76 -1.25
CA VAL A 279 0.86 18.18 -2.65
C VAL A 279 -0.62 18.11 -3.05
N VAL A 280 -1.29 17.00 -2.76
CA VAL A 280 -2.71 16.84 -3.10
C VAL A 280 -3.57 17.82 -2.30
N GLY A 281 -3.25 18.10 -1.04
CA GLY A 281 -3.94 19.09 -0.23
C GLY A 281 -3.82 20.50 -0.80
N VAL A 282 -2.61 20.90 -1.24
CA VAL A 282 -2.37 22.17 -1.93
C VAL A 282 -3.20 22.27 -3.21
N VAL A 283 -3.14 21.26 -4.07
CA VAL A 283 -3.86 21.25 -5.35
C VAL A 283 -5.37 21.29 -5.12
N THR A 284 -5.86 20.53 -4.14
CA THR A 284 -7.29 20.48 -3.78
C THR A 284 -7.77 21.85 -3.29
N ALA A 285 -7.03 22.51 -2.41
CA ALA A 285 -7.37 23.83 -1.90
C ALA A 285 -7.31 24.91 -2.98
N ALA A 286 -6.29 24.88 -3.84
CA ALA A 286 -6.16 25.81 -4.96
C ALA A 286 -7.31 25.63 -5.96
N ALA A 287 -7.68 24.39 -6.28
CA ALA A 287 -8.81 24.11 -7.16
C ALA A 287 -10.15 24.50 -6.52
N PHE A 288 -10.33 24.23 -5.22
CA PHE A 288 -11.58 24.53 -4.53
C PHE A 288 -11.80 26.04 -4.37
N TRP A 289 -10.92 26.75 -3.67
CA TRP A 289 -11.11 28.19 -3.43
C TRP A 289 -10.70 29.08 -4.60
N GLY A 290 -9.76 28.65 -5.44
CA GLY A 290 -9.27 29.44 -6.57
C GLY A 290 -10.14 29.34 -7.82
N TRP A 291 -10.80 28.20 -8.04
CA TRP A 291 -11.59 27.97 -9.26
C TRP A 291 -13.03 27.55 -8.99
N PHE A 292 -13.26 26.55 -8.13
CA PHE A 292 -14.59 25.95 -7.96
C PHE A 292 -15.58 26.86 -7.22
N VAL A 293 -15.19 27.42 -6.07
CA VAL A 293 -16.04 28.32 -5.28
C VAL A 293 -16.42 29.58 -6.08
N PRO A 294 -15.47 30.29 -6.74
CA PRO A 294 -15.81 31.42 -7.60
C PRO A 294 -16.69 31.06 -8.80
N HIS A 295 -16.53 29.85 -9.37
CA HIS A 295 -17.30 29.42 -10.54
C HIS A 295 -18.76 29.06 -10.21
N VAL A 296 -19.00 28.45 -9.05
CA VAL A 296 -20.36 28.09 -8.60
C VAL A 296 -21.10 29.32 -8.06
N GLY A 297 -20.39 30.21 -7.36
CA GLY A 297 -20.98 31.38 -6.72
C GLY A 297 -21.67 31.06 -5.39
N THR A 298 -22.32 32.07 -4.82
CA THR A 298 -23.06 31.96 -3.55
C THR A 298 -24.52 31.60 -3.80
N PHE A 299 -25.14 30.87 -2.87
CA PHE A 299 -26.55 30.54 -2.94
C PHE A 299 -27.37 31.39 -1.97
N PRO A 300 -28.63 31.77 -2.32
CA PRO A 300 -29.49 32.55 -1.43
C PRO A 300 -29.78 31.89 -0.09
N ASN A 301 -29.72 30.55 -0.05
CA ASN A 301 -30.01 29.78 1.13
C ASN A 301 -28.76 29.58 2.03
N ASP A 302 -27.58 30.09 1.66
CA ASP A 302 -26.37 29.85 2.44
C ASP A 302 -26.46 30.49 3.84
N PRO A 303 -26.05 29.77 4.91
CA PRO A 303 -26.11 30.30 6.27
C PRO A 303 -25.20 31.52 6.44
N GLU A 304 -25.52 32.37 7.41
CA GLU A 304 -24.66 33.51 7.76
C GLU A 304 -23.25 33.02 8.12
N GLY A 305 -22.22 33.55 7.44
CA GLY A 305 -20.84 33.10 7.61
C GLY A 305 -20.52 31.73 6.99
N ALA A 306 -21.28 31.28 5.98
CA ALA A 306 -21.01 30.03 5.25
C ALA A 306 -19.61 29.97 4.63
N PHE A 307 -19.08 31.13 4.22
CA PHE A 307 -17.76 31.29 3.60
C PHE A 307 -16.85 32.03 4.55
N MET A 308 -15.90 31.30 5.12
CA MET A 308 -14.93 31.84 6.05
C MET A 308 -13.71 32.39 5.31
N PHE A 309 -13.30 31.76 4.20
CA PHE A 309 -12.29 32.33 3.31
C PHE A 309 -12.93 33.25 2.27
N THR A 310 -12.65 34.55 2.37
CA THR A 310 -13.21 35.60 1.50
C THR A 310 -12.24 36.05 0.40
N GLY A 311 -11.12 35.35 0.20
CA GLY A 311 -10.06 35.77 -0.72
C GLY A 311 -9.15 36.88 -0.17
N ARG A 312 -9.30 37.22 1.12
CA ARG A 312 -8.46 38.17 1.86
C ARG A 312 -7.89 37.46 3.09
N LEU A 313 -6.61 37.70 3.36
CA LEU A 313 -5.93 37.21 4.55
C LEU A 313 -5.15 38.35 5.19
N ASN A 314 -5.33 38.52 6.49
CA ASN A 314 -4.52 39.36 7.35
C ASN A 314 -3.18 38.65 7.62
N LEU A 315 -2.04 39.31 7.35
CA LEU A 315 -0.70 38.79 7.63
C LEU A 315 -0.38 38.73 9.14
N LEU A 316 -0.96 39.66 9.90
CA LEU A 316 -0.79 39.76 11.34
C LEU A 316 -2.14 39.63 12.03
N PRO A 317 -2.25 38.78 13.08
CA PRO A 317 -3.44 38.71 13.91
C PRO A 317 -3.76 40.07 14.51
N ASN A 318 -5.05 40.38 14.63
CA ASN A 318 -5.51 41.65 15.21
C ASN A 318 -4.98 41.87 16.65
N SER A 319 -4.77 40.80 17.40
CA SER A 319 -4.15 40.83 18.74
C SER A 319 -2.71 41.33 18.72
N ILE A 320 -1.93 40.99 17.69
CA ILE A 320 -0.54 41.44 17.54
C ILE A 320 -0.49 42.87 16.99
N LYS A 321 -1.41 43.24 16.10
CA LYS A 321 -1.57 44.63 15.62
C LYS A 321 -1.89 45.60 16.76
N GLY A 322 -2.76 45.19 17.69
CA GLY A 322 -3.08 45.95 18.90
C GLY A 322 -1.90 46.11 19.85
N LEU A 323 -1.02 45.09 19.95
CA LEU A 323 0.19 45.14 20.78
C LEU A 323 1.31 45.98 20.15
N LEU A 324 1.42 45.99 18.81
CA LEU A 324 2.44 46.78 18.09
C LEU A 324 2.09 48.27 17.96
N GLY A 325 0.95 48.73 18.49
CA GLY A 325 0.54 50.13 18.35
C GLY A 325 0.25 50.54 16.91
N TRP A 326 -0.03 49.59 16.02
CA TRP A 326 -0.50 49.85 14.66
C TRP A 326 -1.97 50.26 14.71
N THR A 327 -2.23 51.41 15.32
CA THR A 327 -3.57 51.99 15.42
C THR A 327 -3.80 53.01 14.32
N ALA A 328 -4.78 52.65 13.48
CA ALA A 328 -5.77 53.51 12.84
C ALA A 328 -5.39 54.48 11.70
N ASP A 329 -4.20 55.09 11.63
CA ASP A 329 -4.01 56.26 10.73
C ASP A 329 -2.96 56.11 9.62
N SER A 330 -2.45 54.92 9.35
CA SER A 330 -1.62 54.68 8.16
C SER A 330 -1.92 53.31 7.57
N ASP A 331 -2.67 53.36 6.47
CA ASP A 331 -2.92 52.29 5.51
C ASP A 331 -3.69 51.07 6.05
N SER A 332 -5.01 51.12 5.84
CA SER A 332 -5.93 49.98 5.78
C SER A 332 -5.56 48.90 4.72
N SER A 333 -4.40 49.04 4.07
CA SER A 333 -3.74 48.13 3.15
C SER A 333 -2.44 47.50 3.71
N CYS A 334 -1.93 47.96 4.85
CA CYS A 334 -0.71 47.42 5.47
C CYS A 334 -0.98 46.04 6.08
N GLY A 335 -0.65 44.99 5.32
CA GLY A 335 -0.64 43.62 5.81
C GLY A 335 -1.91 42.81 5.51
N VAL A 336 -2.62 43.12 4.41
CA VAL A 336 -3.70 42.27 3.88
C VAL A 336 -3.28 41.70 2.53
N ILE A 337 -3.10 40.39 2.45
CA ILE A 337 -2.90 39.67 1.20
C ILE A 337 -4.27 39.41 0.59
N SER A 338 -4.47 39.73 -0.68
CA SER A 338 -5.73 39.52 -1.38
C SER A 338 -5.52 38.83 -2.74
N GLY A 339 -6.57 38.22 -3.26
CA GLY A 339 -6.58 37.65 -4.61
C GLY A 339 -5.77 36.34 -4.71
N PRO A 340 -5.09 36.07 -5.86
CA PRO A 340 -4.40 34.80 -6.10
C PRO A 340 -3.33 34.47 -5.06
N LEU A 341 -2.67 35.49 -4.49
CA LEU A 341 -1.68 35.31 -3.43
C LEU A 341 -2.32 34.77 -2.15
N ALA A 342 -3.52 35.25 -1.78
CA ALA A 342 -4.23 34.76 -0.61
C ALA A 342 -4.65 33.30 -0.80
N VAL A 343 -5.11 32.95 -2.00
CA VAL A 343 -5.42 31.56 -2.38
C VAL A 343 -4.16 30.69 -2.32
N GLY A 344 -3.02 31.19 -2.78
CA GLY A 344 -1.74 30.49 -2.70
C GLY A 344 -1.33 30.19 -1.25
N VAL A 345 -1.41 31.19 -0.36
CA VAL A 345 -1.13 31.01 1.08
C VAL A 345 -2.10 30.02 1.70
N MET A 346 -3.42 30.16 1.45
CA MET A 346 -4.41 29.19 1.93
C MET A 346 -4.11 27.77 1.45
N SER A 347 -3.70 27.61 0.19
CA SER A 347 -3.40 26.31 -0.39
C SER A 347 -2.18 25.67 0.28
N MET A 348 -1.12 26.44 0.52
CA MET A 348 0.04 26.00 1.28
C MET A 348 -0.33 25.56 2.70
N VAL A 349 -1.15 26.36 3.39
CA VAL A 349 -1.64 26.05 4.74
C VAL A 349 -2.49 24.79 4.74
N SER A 350 -3.41 24.63 3.78
CA SER A 350 -4.21 23.41 3.64
C SER A 350 -3.35 22.17 3.38
N GLY A 351 -2.30 22.29 2.57
CA GLY A 351 -1.34 21.20 2.39
C GLY A 351 -0.65 20.81 3.71
N ILE A 352 -0.20 21.80 4.49
CA ILE A 352 0.45 21.57 5.79
C ILE A 352 -0.53 20.93 6.77
N VAL A 353 -1.76 21.44 6.83
CA VAL A 353 -2.81 20.92 7.69
C VAL A 353 -3.20 19.49 7.29
N ALA A 354 -3.30 19.20 5.99
CA ALA A 354 -3.57 17.85 5.48
C ALA A 354 -2.45 16.87 5.88
N ALA A 355 -1.19 17.23 5.59
CA ALA A 355 -0.02 16.44 5.97
C ALA A 355 0.10 16.27 7.49
N GLY A 356 -0.19 17.31 8.27
CA GLY A 356 -0.20 17.28 9.72
C GLY A 356 -1.30 16.37 10.27
N SER A 357 -2.51 16.45 9.72
CA SER A 357 -3.63 15.58 10.11
C SER A 357 -3.37 14.11 9.76
N GLU A 358 -2.67 13.85 8.66
CA GLU A 358 -2.19 12.50 8.30
C GLU A 358 -1.05 12.05 9.20
N PHE A 359 -0.23 12.96 9.76
CA PHE A 359 0.89 12.58 10.63
C PHE A 359 0.46 12.32 12.08
N VAL A 360 -0.47 13.13 12.60
CA VAL A 360 -0.98 13.03 13.96
C VAL A 360 -1.83 11.76 14.12
N ASP A 361 -1.62 11.04 15.21
CA ASP A 361 -2.42 9.89 15.60
C ASP A 361 -3.01 10.24 16.97
N LEU A 362 -4.31 10.55 17.00
CA LEU A 362 -5.02 10.92 18.22
C LEU A 362 -5.64 9.67 18.82
N PHE A 363 -5.18 9.29 20.02
CA PHE A 363 -5.79 8.25 20.84
C PHE A 363 -6.04 6.90 20.11
N SER A 364 -5.25 6.58 19.08
CA SER A 364 -5.44 5.40 18.23
C SER A 364 -6.79 5.36 17.52
N TRP A 365 -7.42 6.52 17.28
CA TRP A 365 -8.66 6.63 16.51
C TRP A 365 -8.38 6.46 15.02
N ASP A 366 -9.40 6.01 14.28
CA ASP A 366 -9.28 5.76 12.85
C ASP A 366 -9.03 7.06 12.07
N ASP A 367 -8.14 7.00 11.09
CA ASP A 367 -7.77 8.12 10.22
C ASP A 367 -8.99 8.71 9.49
N ASN A 368 -10.03 7.91 9.22
CA ASN A 368 -11.27 8.39 8.62
C ASN A 368 -12.03 9.40 9.48
N PHE A 369 -11.82 9.40 10.80
CA PHE A 369 -12.39 10.38 11.72
C PHE A 369 -11.41 11.52 12.02
N THR A 370 -10.14 11.18 12.29
CA THR A 370 -9.17 12.18 12.76
C THR A 370 -8.75 13.15 11.68
N ILE A 371 -8.55 12.70 10.43
CA ILE A 371 -8.13 13.56 9.30
C ILE A 371 -9.12 14.71 9.05
N PRO A 372 -10.43 14.47 8.80
CA PRO A 372 -11.35 15.56 8.48
C PRO A 372 -11.52 16.50 9.67
N VAL A 373 -11.55 15.98 10.90
CA VAL A 373 -11.75 16.80 12.10
C VAL A 373 -10.53 17.67 12.39
N LEU A 374 -9.33 17.10 12.39
CA LEU A 374 -8.09 17.85 12.60
C LEU A 374 -7.85 18.88 11.50
N SER A 375 -8.14 18.50 10.24
CA SER A 375 -8.03 19.45 9.14
C SER A 375 -9.05 20.57 9.21
N GLY A 376 -10.30 20.27 9.60
CA GLY A 376 -11.32 21.27 9.91
C GLY A 376 -10.89 22.23 11.02
N ILE A 377 -10.41 21.70 12.15
CA ILE A 377 -9.90 22.52 13.27
C ILE A 377 -8.74 23.40 12.82
N GLY A 378 -7.78 22.84 12.08
CA GLY A 378 -6.60 23.57 11.60
C GLY A 378 -6.95 24.71 10.65
N LEU A 379 -7.82 24.45 9.67
CA LEU A 379 -8.26 25.45 8.70
C LEU A 379 -9.14 26.52 9.34
N TRP A 380 -10.09 26.10 10.19
CA TRP A 380 -10.94 27.03 10.93
C TRP A 380 -10.13 27.91 11.89
N GLY A 381 -9.18 27.32 12.63
CA GLY A 381 -8.30 28.07 13.52
C GLY A 381 -7.43 29.06 12.76
N PHE A 382 -6.86 28.66 11.62
CA PHE A 382 -6.10 29.55 10.75
C PHE A 382 -6.96 30.72 10.26
N LEU A 383 -8.14 30.45 9.71
CA LEU A 383 -9.04 31.49 9.21
C LEU A 383 -9.62 32.36 10.33
N LYS A 384 -9.73 31.87 11.57
CA LYS A 384 -10.13 32.72 12.71
C LYS A 384 -9.06 33.74 13.06
N VAL A 385 -7.78 33.39 12.87
CA VAL A 385 -6.64 34.23 13.24
C VAL A 385 -6.24 35.17 12.11
N PHE A 386 -6.29 34.69 10.86
CA PHE A 386 -5.79 35.38 9.68
C PHE A 386 -6.86 35.72 8.64
N GLY A 387 -8.10 35.24 8.78
CA GLY A 387 -9.20 35.52 7.84
C GLY A 387 -9.88 36.87 8.03
#